data_AF-A0A2J7QVU9-F1
#
_entry.id   AF-A0A2J7QVU9-F1
#
_cell.length_a   1.000
_cell.length_b   1.000
_cell.length_c   1.000
_cell.angle_alpha   90.00
_cell.angle_beta   90.00
_cell.angle_gamma   90.00
#
_symmetry.space_group_name_H-M   'P 1'
#
loop_
_entity.id
_entity.type
_entity.pdbx_description
1 polymer ?
#
loop_
_entity_poly.entity_id
_entity_poly.type
_entity_poly.pdbx_seq_one_letter_code
_entity_poly.pdbx_strand_id
1 'polypeptide(L)'
;MCIFRRYFNFQTSRAEFDETEYVVRRRYNDFIWLRQKLVEAFPTHLIPPLPGKHTLIAQLDRYSKEFIVARMALLHRFLNRVANHPVLSCNQSMKVFLTAKPSEFLIHRKSRQGFLGRMSTSFHNLAAVYMMRQRTQEFEQVREYVTSLGEKLNSVDRISQRIHKERQDYLSELNQMHPIFTLWSASEPELSPVLLAMAAAIEHNTQAQQHVLVTFTPNIVQPLKEYLLYIEAVKEALTRRDSVQIEYELTVEELKKKRAEKDLLLAEEQTSGSGGFSLGGASLWKSAGEVRDDKLQKLAQAIPHLVKQVEEHQDKVECANENLRADLDRWQYEKKDELKKLFVSLANQQIKYYEQCLAAWEEVLPDMKVVDTTSSYSPSNKLQLQVPS
;
A
#
# COMPACT_ATOMS: atom_id res chain seq x y z
N MET A 1 4.37 -26.19 4.76
CA MET A 1 4.05 -26.13 3.31
C MET A 1 2.62 -25.59 3.16
N CYS A 2 2.41 -24.29 2.90
CA CYS A 2 1.07 -23.67 2.92
C CYS A 2 0.25 -24.05 1.69
N ILE A 3 -0.72 -24.96 1.88
CA ILE A 3 -1.67 -25.37 0.86
C ILE A 3 -2.89 -24.45 0.97
N PHE A 4 -2.86 -23.29 0.31
CA PHE A 4 -4.05 -22.48 0.07
C PHE A 4 -5.05 -23.32 -0.74
N ARG A 5 -6.04 -23.95 -0.09
CA ARG A 5 -7.10 -24.72 -0.75
C ARG A 5 -8.28 -23.80 -1.05
N ARG A 6 -8.21 -23.03 -2.14
CA ARG A 6 -9.40 -22.59 -2.90
C ARG A 6 -8.97 -22.18 -4.30
N TYR A 7 -9.85 -22.46 -5.25
CA TYR A 7 -9.70 -22.11 -6.64
C TYR A 7 -10.05 -20.64 -6.83
N PHE A 8 -9.34 -19.94 -7.71
CA PHE A 8 -9.73 -18.64 -8.22
C PHE A 8 -10.62 -18.88 -9.43
N ASN A 9 -11.80 -18.27 -9.41
CA ASN A 9 -12.67 -18.18 -10.57
C ASN A 9 -12.40 -16.82 -11.23
N PHE A 10 -12.09 -16.85 -12.52
CA PHE A 10 -11.90 -15.66 -13.34
C PHE A 10 -12.87 -15.75 -14.51
N GLN A 11 -13.73 -14.74 -14.64
CA GLN A 11 -14.63 -14.58 -15.77
C GLN A 11 -14.17 -13.40 -16.63
N THR A 12 -14.22 -13.57 -17.94
CA THR A 12 -13.77 -12.56 -18.90
C THR A 12 -14.66 -12.54 -20.13
N SER A 13 -14.90 -11.35 -20.66
CA SER A 13 -15.54 -11.12 -21.95
C SER A 13 -14.54 -10.75 -23.05
N ARG A 14 -13.23 -10.77 -22.75
CA ARG A 14 -12.17 -10.39 -23.70
C ARG A 14 -11.90 -11.53 -24.68
N ALA A 15 -11.97 -11.23 -25.98
CA ALA A 15 -11.76 -12.21 -27.07
C ALA A 15 -10.35 -12.83 -27.13
N GLU A 16 -9.38 -12.27 -26.41
CA GLU A 16 -8.02 -12.81 -26.31
C GLU A 16 -7.91 -14.08 -25.44
N PHE A 17 -8.97 -14.44 -24.73
CA PHE A 17 -9.07 -15.65 -23.94
C PHE A 17 -9.89 -16.72 -24.67
N ASP A 18 -9.44 -17.95 -24.58
CA ASP A 18 -10.07 -19.10 -25.26
C ASP A 18 -11.40 -19.50 -24.59
N GLU A 19 -11.53 -19.25 -23.28
CA GLU A 19 -12.70 -19.57 -22.48
C GLU A 19 -13.24 -18.32 -21.80
N THR A 20 -14.55 -18.30 -21.53
CA THR A 20 -15.20 -17.21 -20.78
C THR A 20 -15.03 -17.34 -19.27
N GLU A 21 -14.66 -18.53 -18.78
CA GLU A 21 -14.47 -18.84 -17.37
C GLU A 21 -13.25 -19.74 -17.15
N TYR A 22 -12.37 -19.35 -16.24
CA TYR A 22 -11.21 -20.12 -15.82
C TYR A 22 -11.23 -20.38 -14.32
N VAL A 23 -10.97 -21.62 -13.94
CA VAL A 23 -10.84 -22.05 -12.54
C VAL A 23 -9.43 -22.52 -12.28
N VAL A 24 -8.58 -21.65 -11.73
CA VAL A 24 -7.16 -21.94 -11.49
C VAL A 24 -6.81 -21.92 -10.01
N ARG A 25 -5.86 -22.76 -9.63
CA ARG A 25 -5.33 -22.78 -8.27
C ARG A 25 -4.00 -22.02 -8.20
N ARG A 26 -3.93 -21.01 -7.32
CA ARG A 26 -2.72 -20.20 -7.08
C ARG A 26 -2.42 -20.08 -5.59
N ARG A 27 -1.14 -20.19 -5.23
CA ARG A 27 -0.63 -20.00 -3.87
C ARG A 27 -0.05 -18.60 -3.73
N TYR A 28 0.08 -18.12 -2.50
CA TYR A 28 0.67 -16.79 -2.23
C TYR A 28 2.02 -16.52 -2.95
N ASN A 29 2.92 -17.51 -3.00
CA ASN A 29 4.19 -17.35 -3.71
C ASN A 29 4.03 -17.16 -5.23
N ASP A 30 2.92 -17.61 -5.81
CA ASP A 30 2.62 -17.41 -7.22
C ASP A 30 2.19 -15.95 -7.48
N PHE A 31 1.55 -15.30 -6.51
CA PHE A 31 1.28 -13.86 -6.54
C PHE A 31 2.56 -13.03 -6.45
N ILE A 32 3.51 -13.44 -5.59
CA ILE A 32 4.82 -12.79 -5.52
C ILE A 32 5.49 -12.84 -6.89
N TRP A 33 5.49 -14.01 -7.53
CA TRP A 33 6.02 -14.18 -8.88
C TRP A 33 5.34 -13.24 -9.89
N LEU A 34 4.00 -13.17 -9.87
CA LEU A 34 3.26 -12.28 -10.78
C LEU A 34 3.65 -10.81 -10.55
N ARG A 35 3.64 -10.34 -9.30
CA ARG A 35 4.05 -8.96 -8.98
C ARG A 35 5.47 -8.67 -9.45
N GLN A 36 6.41 -9.59 -9.21
CA GLN A 36 7.80 -9.44 -9.68
C GLN A 36 7.87 -9.31 -11.20
N LYS A 37 7.14 -10.16 -11.94
CA LYS A 37 7.09 -10.08 -13.40
C LYS A 37 6.47 -8.80 -13.92
N LEU A 38 5.46 -8.26 -13.23
CA LEU A 38 4.88 -6.97 -13.57
C LEU A 38 5.85 -5.82 -13.31
N VAL A 39 6.59 -5.84 -12.18
CA VAL A 39 7.62 -4.82 -11.90
C VAL A 39 8.76 -4.87 -12.91
N GLU A 40 9.19 -6.07 -13.32
CA GLU A 40 10.23 -6.26 -14.35
C GLU A 40 9.75 -5.77 -15.74
N ALA A 41 8.51 -6.07 -16.11
CA ALA A 41 7.96 -5.69 -17.41
C ALA A 41 7.58 -4.20 -17.49
N PHE A 42 7.22 -3.60 -16.35
CA PHE A 42 6.66 -2.26 -16.28
C PHE A 42 7.31 -1.46 -15.12
N PRO A 43 8.60 -1.10 -15.25
CA PRO A 43 9.38 -0.52 -14.16
C PRO A 43 8.91 0.87 -13.73
N THR A 44 8.06 1.56 -14.50
CA THR A 44 7.59 2.92 -14.22
C THR A 44 6.09 2.97 -13.88
N HIS A 45 5.37 1.87 -14.05
CA HIS A 45 3.96 1.77 -13.66
C HIS A 45 3.78 1.56 -12.15
N LEU A 46 2.63 2.01 -11.64
CA LEU A 46 2.17 1.79 -10.28
C LEU A 46 1.65 0.36 -10.12
N ILE A 47 2.50 -0.53 -9.61
CA ILE A 47 2.13 -1.92 -9.36
C ILE A 47 1.50 -2.05 -7.96
N PRO A 48 0.25 -2.56 -7.84
CA PRO A 48 -0.41 -2.72 -6.54
C PRO A 48 0.44 -3.55 -5.55
N PRO A 49 0.42 -3.22 -4.24
CA PRO A 49 1.18 -3.95 -3.25
C PRO A 49 0.55 -5.32 -2.98
N LEU A 50 1.38 -6.27 -2.54
CA LEU A 50 0.91 -7.54 -1.97
C LEU A 50 0.89 -7.45 -0.44
N PRO A 51 -0.02 -8.19 0.21
CA PRO A 51 -0.03 -8.25 1.66
C PRO A 51 1.25 -8.88 2.19
N GLY A 52 1.95 -8.21 3.10
CA GLY A 52 3.23 -8.71 3.63
C GLY A 52 3.16 -10.13 4.21
N LYS A 53 4.29 -10.86 4.15
CA LYS A 53 4.37 -12.26 4.64
C LYS A 53 3.99 -12.37 6.12
N HIS A 54 4.34 -11.36 6.93
CA HIS A 54 4.20 -11.35 8.40
C HIS A 54 3.52 -10.10 8.97
N THR A 55 3.26 -9.06 8.17
CA THR A 55 3.04 -7.70 8.70
C THR A 55 1.59 -7.30 8.93
N LEU A 56 0.63 -7.89 8.20
CA LEU A 56 -0.77 -7.45 8.32
C LEU A 56 -1.53 -8.12 9.45
N ILE A 57 -1.02 -9.26 9.95
CA ILE A 57 -1.77 -10.16 10.82
C ILE A 57 -0.82 -10.87 11.78
N ALA A 58 0.17 -10.15 12.33
CA ALA A 58 1.10 -10.70 13.31
C ALA A 58 0.40 -11.12 14.62
N GLN A 59 -0.81 -10.61 14.87
CA GLN A 59 -1.61 -10.89 16.07
C GLN A 59 -2.57 -12.07 15.95
N LEU A 60 -2.78 -12.63 14.74
CA LEU A 60 -3.58 -13.86 14.59
C LEU A 60 -2.66 -15.03 14.27
N ASP A 61 -3.04 -16.22 14.74
CA ASP A 61 -2.44 -17.45 14.25
C ASP A 61 -2.52 -17.46 12.72
N ARG A 62 -1.39 -17.71 12.06
CA ARG A 62 -1.26 -17.80 10.60
C ARG A 62 -2.14 -18.88 9.97
N TYR A 63 -2.69 -19.77 10.79
CA TYR A 63 -3.61 -20.83 10.39
C TYR A 63 -5.07 -20.55 10.76
N SER A 64 -5.35 -19.43 11.46
CA SER A 64 -6.71 -19.02 11.76
C SER A 64 -7.52 -18.77 10.48
N LYS A 65 -8.81 -19.07 10.54
CA LYS A 65 -9.74 -18.89 9.42
C LYS A 65 -9.81 -17.42 9.02
N GLU A 66 -9.79 -16.55 10.02
CA GLU A 66 -9.83 -15.09 9.93
C GLU A 66 -8.62 -14.57 9.15
N PHE A 67 -7.42 -15.09 9.47
CA PHE A 67 -6.20 -14.76 8.74
C PHE A 67 -6.26 -15.15 7.26
N ILE A 68 -6.78 -16.34 6.97
CA ILE A 68 -6.87 -16.85 5.60
C ILE A 68 -7.87 -16.02 4.80
N VAL A 69 -9.05 -15.75 5.35
CA VAL A 69 -10.10 -14.92 4.71
C VAL A 69 -9.59 -13.51 4.45
N ALA A 70 -8.98 -12.89 5.46
CA ALA A 70 -8.36 -11.57 5.33
C ALA A 70 -7.38 -11.57 4.16
N ARG A 71 -6.38 -12.46 4.16
CA ARG A 71 -5.39 -12.55 3.08
C ARG A 71 -6.01 -12.83 1.71
N MET A 72 -7.05 -13.65 1.62
CA MET A 72 -7.74 -13.89 0.35
C MET A 72 -8.36 -12.61 -0.22
N ALA A 73 -9.01 -11.79 0.63
CA ALA A 73 -9.57 -10.51 0.21
C ALA A 73 -8.48 -9.57 -0.35
N LEU A 74 -7.29 -9.56 0.28
CA LEU A 74 -6.13 -8.78 -0.15
C LEU A 74 -5.62 -9.20 -1.53
N LEU A 75 -5.48 -10.51 -1.73
CA LEU A 75 -5.02 -11.08 -3.00
C LEU A 75 -6.04 -10.86 -4.11
N HIS A 76 -7.33 -10.94 -3.79
CA HIS A 76 -8.41 -10.62 -4.72
C HIS A 76 -8.39 -9.14 -5.13
N ARG A 77 -8.22 -8.23 -4.18
CA ARG A 77 -8.10 -6.78 -4.46
C ARG A 77 -6.88 -6.46 -5.32
N PHE A 78 -5.73 -7.08 -5.03
CA PHE A 78 -4.53 -6.99 -5.87
C PHE A 78 -4.84 -7.42 -7.32
N LEU A 79 -5.46 -8.59 -7.52
CA LEU A 79 -5.79 -9.07 -8.87
C LEU A 79 -6.77 -8.16 -9.59
N ASN A 80 -7.81 -7.68 -8.91
CA ASN A 80 -8.78 -6.77 -9.53
C ASN A 80 -8.13 -5.47 -9.97
N ARG A 81 -7.22 -4.89 -9.17
CA ARG A 81 -6.48 -3.69 -9.59
C ARG A 81 -5.60 -3.96 -10.81
N VAL A 82 -4.90 -5.10 -10.86
CA VAL A 82 -4.10 -5.48 -12.03
C VAL A 82 -4.99 -5.73 -13.26
N ALA A 83 -6.14 -6.39 -13.09
CA ALA A 83 -7.07 -6.72 -14.16
C ALA A 83 -7.79 -5.48 -14.72
N ASN A 84 -8.08 -4.48 -13.88
CA ASN A 84 -8.69 -3.22 -14.29
C ASN A 84 -7.67 -2.22 -14.88
N HIS A 85 -6.38 -2.52 -14.79
CA HIS A 85 -5.35 -1.65 -15.33
C HIS A 85 -5.22 -1.86 -16.86
N PRO A 86 -5.29 -0.80 -17.69
CA PRO A 86 -5.26 -0.91 -19.16
C PRO A 86 -3.99 -1.60 -19.70
N VAL A 87 -2.84 -1.29 -19.12
CA VAL A 87 -1.55 -1.89 -19.52
C VAL A 87 -1.27 -3.23 -18.83
N LEU A 88 -1.34 -3.30 -17.49
CA LEU A 88 -0.94 -4.50 -16.74
C LEU A 88 -1.83 -5.72 -17.04
N SER A 89 -3.12 -5.51 -17.32
CA SER A 89 -4.07 -6.60 -17.60
C SER A 89 -3.72 -7.38 -18.87
N CYS A 90 -3.11 -6.72 -19.86
CA CYS A 90 -2.70 -7.28 -21.15
C CYS A 90 -1.38 -8.06 -21.07
N ASN A 91 -0.72 -8.12 -19.92
CA ASN A 91 0.59 -8.75 -19.80
C ASN A 91 0.52 -10.28 -19.95
N GLN A 92 1.47 -10.86 -20.68
CA GLN A 92 1.53 -12.31 -20.87
C GLN A 92 1.65 -13.08 -19.54
N SER A 93 2.37 -12.55 -18.55
CA SER A 93 2.48 -13.17 -17.23
C SER A 93 1.14 -13.17 -16.49
N MET A 94 0.30 -12.14 -16.70
CA MET A 94 -1.07 -12.09 -16.18
C MET A 94 -1.93 -13.16 -16.85
N LYS A 95 -1.86 -13.29 -18.19
CA LYS A 95 -2.56 -14.35 -18.92
C LYS A 95 -2.16 -15.75 -18.43
N VAL A 96 -0.86 -16.04 -18.33
CA VAL A 96 -0.35 -17.31 -17.79
C VAL A 96 -0.83 -17.54 -16.35
N PHE A 97 -0.80 -16.49 -15.51
CA PHE A 97 -1.27 -16.59 -14.15
C PHE A 97 -2.76 -16.93 -14.07
N LEU A 98 -3.60 -16.43 -14.97
CA LEU A 98 -5.04 -16.69 -14.95
C LEU A 98 -5.46 -18.00 -15.63
N THR A 99 -4.69 -18.48 -16.60
CA THR A 99 -5.13 -19.57 -17.51
C THR A 99 -4.34 -20.86 -17.36
N ALA A 100 -3.05 -20.80 -16.99
CA ALA A 100 -2.18 -21.98 -17.03
C ALA A 100 -2.57 -23.04 -16.00
N LYS A 101 -2.52 -24.31 -16.42
CA LYS A 101 -2.74 -25.44 -15.50
C LYS A 101 -1.60 -25.52 -14.48
N PRO A 102 -1.81 -26.15 -13.29
CA PRO A 102 -0.80 -26.17 -12.24
C PRO A 102 0.59 -26.70 -12.65
N SER A 103 0.63 -27.71 -13.54
CA SER A 103 1.87 -28.29 -14.08
C SER A 103 2.61 -27.32 -15.01
N GLU A 104 1.90 -26.68 -15.93
CA GLU A 104 2.43 -25.68 -16.87
C GLU A 104 2.95 -24.44 -16.15
N PHE A 105 2.21 -23.96 -15.15
CA PHE A 105 2.58 -22.80 -14.35
C PHE A 105 3.93 -23.00 -13.64
N LEU A 106 4.24 -24.22 -13.21
CA LEU A 106 5.51 -24.53 -12.56
C LEU A 106 6.70 -24.39 -13.54
N ILE A 107 6.50 -24.69 -14.82
CA ILE A 107 7.51 -24.54 -15.87
C ILE A 107 7.79 -23.04 -16.07
N HIS A 108 6.76 -22.21 -16.24
CA HIS A 108 6.92 -20.76 -16.37
C HIS A 108 7.62 -20.12 -15.16
N ARG A 109 7.35 -20.63 -13.96
CA ARG A 109 8.01 -20.18 -12.73
C ARG A 109 9.50 -20.54 -12.68
N LYS A 110 9.89 -21.73 -13.18
CA LYS A 110 11.29 -22.17 -13.25
C LYS A 110 12.05 -21.53 -14.43
N SER A 111 11.36 -21.26 -15.53
CA SER A 111 11.94 -20.88 -16.83
C SER A 111 12.62 -19.51 -16.88
N ARG A 112 12.54 -18.66 -15.85
CA ARG A 112 13.24 -17.36 -15.82
C ARG A 112 13.65 -16.93 -14.40
N GLN A 113 14.28 -17.83 -13.64
CA GLN A 113 15.15 -17.42 -12.53
C GLN A 113 16.52 -17.00 -13.08
N GLY A 114 16.53 -15.94 -13.89
CA GLY A 114 17.75 -15.30 -14.37
C GLY A 114 17.86 -13.92 -13.72
N PHE A 115 18.84 -13.76 -12.84
CA PHE A 115 19.39 -12.49 -12.35
C PHE A 115 18.38 -11.42 -11.85
N LEU A 116 17.86 -11.62 -10.65
CA LEU A 116 17.30 -10.51 -9.86
C LEU A 116 18.44 -9.59 -9.39
N GLY A 117 18.44 -8.37 -9.94
CA GLY A 117 18.68 -7.14 -9.19
C GLY A 117 19.93 -7.06 -8.34
N ARG A 118 21.11 -6.97 -8.97
CA ARG A 118 22.20 -6.12 -8.46
C ARG A 118 22.27 -4.86 -9.32
N MET A 119 21.26 -4.01 -9.24
CA MET A 119 21.49 -2.58 -9.50
C MET A 119 22.01 -1.96 -8.20
N SER A 120 23.34 -1.93 -8.21
CA SER A 120 24.30 -1.44 -7.25
C SER A 120 23.85 -0.35 -6.28
N THR A 121 24.17 -0.58 -5.00
CA THR A 121 24.28 0.43 -3.94
C THR A 121 25.19 1.61 -4.29
N SER A 122 26.01 1.52 -5.34
CA SER A 122 26.82 2.63 -5.86
C SER A 122 26.00 3.70 -6.60
N PHE A 123 24.83 3.36 -7.17
CA PHE A 123 23.95 4.36 -7.81
C PHE A 123 23.27 5.27 -6.78
N HIS A 124 23.01 4.79 -5.56
CA HIS A 124 22.30 5.56 -4.52
C HIS A 124 23.09 6.78 -4.01
N ASN A 125 24.42 6.67 -3.93
CA ASN A 125 25.27 7.77 -3.47
C ASN A 125 25.46 8.88 -4.52
N LEU A 126 25.48 8.54 -5.82
CA LEU A 126 25.50 9.51 -6.91
C LEU A 126 24.10 10.11 -7.15
N ALA A 127 23.05 9.30 -7.00
CA ALA A 127 21.66 9.73 -7.08
C ALA A 127 21.34 10.87 -6.11
N ALA A 128 21.81 10.84 -4.86
CA ALA A 128 21.51 11.90 -3.89
C ALA A 128 21.99 13.31 -4.32
N VAL A 129 23.11 13.40 -5.06
CA VAL A 129 23.66 14.68 -5.55
C VAL A 129 22.91 15.19 -6.79
N TYR A 130 22.47 14.29 -7.68
CA TYR A 130 21.68 14.64 -8.87
C TYR A 130 20.18 14.83 -8.57
N MET A 131 19.65 14.12 -7.57
CA MET A 131 18.24 14.17 -7.15
C MET A 131 17.75 15.56 -6.73
N MET A 132 18.63 16.52 -6.50
CA MET A 132 18.27 17.91 -6.18
C MET A 132 18.35 18.88 -7.36
N ARG A 133 18.92 18.50 -8.51
CA ARG A 133 19.22 19.46 -9.59
C ARG A 133 18.04 19.78 -10.50
N GLN A 134 17.10 18.85 -10.75
CA GLN A 134 15.98 19.12 -11.68
C GLN A 134 14.80 18.13 -11.53
N ARG A 135 14.23 17.97 -10.33
CA ARG A 135 12.95 17.24 -10.21
C ARG A 135 11.84 18.01 -10.91
N THR A 136 11.12 17.35 -11.80
CA THR A 136 9.91 17.90 -12.41
C THR A 136 8.91 18.21 -11.29
N GLN A 137 8.48 19.47 -11.20
CA GLN A 137 7.71 19.99 -10.08
C GLN A 137 6.43 19.19 -9.79
N GLU A 138 5.81 18.62 -10.83
CA GLU A 138 4.59 17.81 -10.72
C GLU A 138 4.78 16.56 -9.81
N PHE A 139 5.89 15.83 -9.93
CA PHE A 139 6.12 14.59 -9.19
C PHE A 139 6.59 14.86 -7.75
N GLU A 140 7.25 16.00 -7.52
CA GLU A 140 7.60 16.41 -6.16
C GLU A 140 6.34 16.78 -5.36
N GLN A 141 5.40 17.51 -5.96
CA GLN A 141 4.11 17.79 -5.33
C GLN A 141 3.36 16.51 -4.96
N VAL A 142 3.38 15.51 -5.84
CA VAL A 142 2.79 14.19 -5.56
C VAL A 142 3.52 13.50 -4.42
N ARG A 143 4.86 13.55 -4.37
CA ARG A 143 5.68 12.95 -3.31
C ARG A 143 5.38 13.56 -1.95
N GLU A 144 5.33 14.88 -1.85
CA GLU A 144 4.97 15.61 -0.63
C GLU A 144 3.55 15.24 -0.19
N TYR A 145 2.59 15.25 -1.13
CA TYR A 145 1.21 14.87 -0.86
C TYR A 145 1.08 13.45 -0.31
N VAL A 146 1.71 12.46 -0.96
CA VAL A 146 1.66 11.05 -0.58
C VAL A 146 2.35 10.81 0.76
N THR A 147 3.40 11.57 1.07
CA THR A 147 4.07 11.54 2.38
C THR A 147 3.14 12.03 3.47
N SER A 148 2.54 13.22 3.31
CA SER A 148 1.58 13.78 4.25
C SER A 148 0.33 12.89 4.41
N LEU A 149 -0.18 12.34 3.31
CA LEU A 149 -1.30 11.40 3.33
C LEU A 149 -0.96 10.15 4.14
N GLY A 150 0.23 9.58 3.94
CA GLY A 150 0.71 8.42 4.69
C GLY A 150 0.79 8.69 6.20
N GLU A 151 1.32 9.85 6.61
CA GLU A 151 1.39 10.25 8.02
C GLU A 151 0.00 10.41 8.66
N LYS A 152 -0.93 11.03 7.94
CA LYS A 152 -2.32 11.21 8.38
C LYS A 152 -3.02 9.86 8.53
N LEU A 153 -2.91 8.96 7.54
CA LEU A 153 -3.53 7.64 7.63
C LEU A 153 -2.88 6.75 8.70
N ASN A 154 -1.58 6.88 8.95
CA ASN A 154 -0.94 6.22 10.10
C ASN A 154 -1.49 6.74 11.44
N SER A 155 -1.76 8.05 11.54
CA SER A 155 -2.44 8.61 12.71
C SER A 155 -3.84 8.02 12.90
N VAL A 156 -4.60 7.89 11.81
CA VAL A 156 -5.91 7.22 11.82
C VAL A 156 -5.79 5.76 12.25
N ASP A 157 -4.76 5.01 11.82
CA ASP A 157 -4.55 3.61 12.22
C ASP A 157 -4.27 3.48 13.72
N ARG A 158 -3.40 4.34 14.27
CA ARG A 158 -3.11 4.37 15.72
C ARG A 158 -4.35 4.72 16.54
N ILE A 159 -5.14 5.70 16.09
CA ILE A 159 -6.40 6.07 16.75
C ILE A 159 -7.39 4.90 16.68
N SER A 160 -7.51 4.24 15.52
CA SER A 160 -8.42 3.10 15.32
C SER A 160 -8.05 1.93 16.23
N GLN A 161 -6.77 1.63 16.41
CA GLN A 161 -6.30 0.58 17.31
C GLN A 161 -6.61 0.90 18.78
N ARG A 162 -6.46 2.17 19.19
CA ARG A 162 -6.84 2.61 20.53
C ARG A 162 -8.34 2.47 20.78
N ILE A 163 -9.17 2.95 19.86
CA ILE A 163 -10.63 2.82 19.91
C ILE A 163 -11.02 1.33 20.01
N HIS A 164 -10.37 0.46 19.24
CA HIS A 164 -10.64 -0.97 19.29
C HIS A 164 -10.34 -1.56 20.69
N LYS A 165 -9.22 -1.17 21.30
CA LYS A 165 -8.87 -1.58 22.66
C LYS A 165 -9.86 -1.07 23.70
N GLU A 166 -10.17 0.23 23.68
CA GLU A 166 -11.14 0.83 24.60
C GLU A 166 -12.52 0.16 24.49
N ARG A 167 -12.93 -0.19 23.26
CA ARG A 167 -14.18 -0.93 23.02
C ARG A 167 -14.17 -2.34 23.58
N GLN A 168 -13.01 -3.01 23.53
CA GLN A 168 -12.82 -4.34 24.09
C GLN A 168 -12.88 -4.30 25.61
N ASP A 169 -12.29 -3.28 26.23
CA ASP A 169 -12.35 -3.04 27.67
C ASP A 169 -13.81 -2.75 28.09
N TYR A 170 -14.52 -1.87 27.36
CA TYR A 170 -15.93 -1.58 27.60
C TYR A 170 -16.85 -2.81 27.46
N LEU A 171 -16.59 -3.68 26.49
CA LEU A 171 -17.31 -4.94 26.35
C LEU A 171 -17.12 -5.84 27.58
N SER A 172 -15.91 -5.88 28.15
CA SER A 172 -15.63 -6.64 29.37
C SER A 172 -16.44 -6.12 30.56
N GLU A 173 -16.59 -4.80 30.69
CA GLU A 173 -17.43 -4.17 31.72
C GLU A 173 -18.92 -4.52 31.54
N LEU A 174 -19.44 -4.40 30.30
CA LEU A 174 -20.83 -4.74 30.00
C LEU A 174 -21.18 -6.20 30.35
N ASN A 175 -20.27 -7.14 30.04
CA ASN A 175 -20.43 -8.55 30.40
C ASN A 175 -20.52 -8.79 31.91
N GLN A 176 -19.90 -7.93 32.73
CA GLN A 176 -19.96 -8.03 34.19
C GLN A 176 -21.23 -7.39 34.76
N MET A 177 -21.78 -6.38 34.08
CA MET A 177 -22.95 -5.66 34.57
C MET A 177 -24.24 -6.50 34.52
N HIS A 178 -24.48 -7.25 33.46
CA HIS A 178 -25.70 -8.05 33.33
C HIS A 178 -25.94 -8.99 34.54
N PRO A 179 -24.97 -9.83 34.97
CA PRO A 179 -25.13 -10.67 36.16
C PRO A 179 -25.39 -9.88 37.45
N ILE A 180 -24.82 -8.68 37.59
CA ILE A 180 -25.01 -7.83 38.78
C ILE A 180 -26.47 -7.42 38.90
N PHE A 181 -27.09 -6.92 37.81
CA PHE A 181 -28.50 -6.53 37.82
C PHE A 181 -29.42 -7.73 38.05
N THR A 182 -29.11 -8.89 37.46
CA THR A 182 -29.87 -10.12 37.69
C THR A 182 -29.80 -10.56 39.15
N LEU A 183 -28.62 -10.55 39.78
CA LEU A 183 -28.48 -10.89 41.21
C LEU A 183 -29.14 -9.85 42.11
N TRP A 184 -29.04 -8.56 41.78
CA TRP A 184 -29.70 -7.50 42.52
C TRP A 184 -31.23 -7.65 42.49
N SER A 185 -31.79 -8.03 41.34
CA SER A 185 -33.24 -8.28 41.21
C SER A 185 -33.77 -9.37 42.14
N ALA A 186 -32.92 -10.31 42.58
CA ALA A 186 -33.30 -11.36 43.53
C ALA A 186 -33.33 -10.86 44.98
N SER A 187 -32.56 -9.80 45.29
CA SER A 187 -32.50 -9.18 46.61
C SER A 187 -33.58 -8.11 46.81
N GLU A 188 -34.10 -7.52 45.73
CA GLU A 188 -35.09 -6.43 45.75
C GLU A 188 -36.35 -6.82 44.96
N PRO A 189 -37.30 -7.59 45.55
CA PRO A 189 -38.47 -8.10 44.84
C PRO A 189 -39.36 -7.01 44.21
N GLU A 190 -39.48 -5.86 44.87
CA GLU A 190 -40.29 -4.72 44.40
C GLU A 190 -39.70 -4.04 43.15
N LEU A 191 -38.37 -4.07 43.02
CA LEU A 191 -37.66 -3.51 41.86
C LEU A 191 -37.27 -4.59 40.84
N SER A 192 -37.63 -5.85 41.10
CA SER A 192 -37.21 -6.99 40.29
C SER A 192 -37.53 -6.83 38.80
N PRO A 193 -38.75 -6.40 38.38
CA PRO A 193 -39.08 -6.24 36.97
C PRO A 193 -38.17 -5.22 36.25
N VAL A 194 -37.96 -4.04 36.85
CA VAL A 194 -37.11 -2.99 36.24
C VAL A 194 -35.64 -3.39 36.23
N LEU A 195 -35.15 -4.06 37.28
CA LEU A 195 -33.77 -4.53 37.34
C LEU A 195 -33.50 -5.63 36.30
N LEU A 196 -34.46 -6.53 36.07
CA LEU A 196 -34.37 -7.53 35.00
C LEU A 196 -34.46 -6.91 33.61
N ALA A 197 -35.31 -5.90 33.41
CA ALA A 197 -35.37 -5.14 32.16
C ALA A 197 -34.05 -4.43 31.87
N MET A 198 -33.43 -3.80 32.88
CA MET A 198 -32.08 -3.22 32.77
C MET A 198 -31.03 -4.27 32.43
N ALA A 199 -31.08 -5.46 33.05
CA ALA A 199 -30.17 -6.56 32.74
C ALA A 199 -30.29 -7.01 31.27
N ALA A 200 -31.51 -7.09 30.74
CA ALA A 200 -31.77 -7.43 29.34
C ALA A 200 -31.25 -6.34 28.38
N ALA A 201 -31.47 -5.07 28.70
CA ALA A 201 -30.94 -3.95 27.91
C ALA A 201 -29.40 -3.94 27.86
N ILE A 202 -28.75 -4.23 28.99
CA ILE A 202 -27.28 -4.38 29.06
C ILE A 202 -26.82 -5.56 28.20
N GLU A 203 -27.54 -6.68 28.21
CA GLU A 203 -27.23 -7.83 27.36
C GLU A 203 -27.33 -7.49 25.87
N HIS A 204 -28.40 -6.80 25.44
CA HIS A 204 -28.55 -6.32 24.07
C HIS A 204 -27.41 -5.36 23.66
N ASN A 205 -27.03 -4.42 24.54
CA ASN A 205 -25.89 -3.53 24.32
C ASN A 205 -24.56 -4.29 24.20
N THR A 206 -24.39 -5.35 25.00
CA THR A 206 -23.22 -6.25 24.95
C THR A 206 -23.13 -6.94 23.60
N GLN A 207 -24.23 -7.49 23.09
CA GLN A 207 -24.30 -8.14 21.79
C GLN A 207 -24.02 -7.15 20.64
N ALA A 208 -24.58 -5.94 20.71
CA ALA A 208 -24.32 -4.88 19.73
C ALA A 208 -22.83 -4.47 19.73
N GLN A 209 -22.24 -4.31 20.91
CA GLN A 209 -20.82 -3.97 21.07
C GLN A 209 -19.89 -5.09 20.57
N GLN A 210 -20.22 -6.35 20.86
CA GLN A 210 -19.51 -7.51 20.35
C GLN A 210 -19.49 -7.54 18.82
N HIS A 211 -20.65 -7.26 18.18
CA HIS A 211 -20.74 -7.18 16.73
C HIS A 211 -19.85 -6.08 16.15
N VAL A 212 -19.84 -4.89 16.76
CA VAL A 212 -18.96 -3.79 16.37
C VAL A 212 -17.49 -4.21 16.47
N LEU A 213 -17.07 -4.83 17.56
CA LEU A 213 -15.69 -5.28 17.76
C LEU A 213 -15.24 -6.29 16.70
N VAL A 214 -16.05 -7.33 16.45
CA VAL A 214 -15.73 -8.38 15.47
C VAL A 214 -15.63 -7.81 14.05
N THR A 215 -16.49 -6.85 13.71
CA THR A 215 -16.54 -6.26 12.38
C THR A 215 -15.55 -5.11 12.17
N PHE A 216 -15.03 -4.49 13.23
CA PHE A 216 -14.13 -3.33 13.15
C PHE A 216 -12.82 -3.65 12.43
N THR A 217 -12.15 -4.74 12.80
CA THR A 217 -10.88 -5.14 12.18
C THR A 217 -10.97 -5.39 10.68
N PRO A 218 -11.88 -6.26 10.18
CA PRO A 218 -11.97 -6.52 8.73
C PRO A 218 -12.51 -5.33 7.93
N ASN A 219 -13.33 -4.47 8.51
CA ASN A 219 -13.95 -3.36 7.77
C ASN A 219 -13.16 -2.05 7.82
N ILE A 220 -12.36 -1.83 8.87
CA ILE A 220 -11.67 -0.55 9.10
C ILE A 220 -10.16 -0.75 9.10
N VAL A 221 -9.66 -1.54 10.06
CA VAL A 221 -8.20 -1.67 10.31
C VAL A 221 -7.51 -2.30 9.10
N GLN A 222 -8.06 -3.38 8.56
CA GLN A 222 -7.45 -4.08 7.44
C GLN A 222 -7.43 -3.21 6.17
N PRO A 223 -8.54 -2.63 5.68
CA PRO A 223 -8.52 -1.73 4.53
C PRO A 223 -7.59 -0.52 4.70
N LEU A 224 -7.50 0.04 5.90
CA LEU A 224 -6.60 1.15 6.18
C LEU A 224 -5.12 0.75 6.04
N LYS A 225 -4.73 -0.39 6.63
CA LYS A 225 -3.37 -0.93 6.50
C LYS A 225 -3.02 -1.27 5.07
N GLU A 226 -3.97 -1.77 4.30
CA GLU A 226 -3.78 -2.01 2.87
C GLU A 226 -3.54 -0.73 2.09
N TYR A 227 -4.32 0.30 2.40
CA TYR A 227 -4.19 1.58 1.73
C TYR A 227 -2.84 2.24 2.05
N LEU A 228 -2.33 2.07 3.28
CA LEU A 228 -0.96 2.44 3.64
C LEU A 228 0.09 1.70 2.80
N LEU A 229 -0.07 0.40 2.56
CA LEU A 229 0.81 -0.32 1.63
C LEU A 229 0.72 0.23 0.20
N TYR A 230 -0.45 0.71 -0.21
CA TYR A 230 -0.62 1.26 -1.56
C TYR A 230 0.08 2.61 -1.69
N ILE A 231 0.03 3.44 -0.65
CA ILE A 231 0.84 4.67 -0.53
C ILE A 231 2.33 4.38 -0.68
N GLU A 232 2.83 3.32 -0.04
CA GLU A 232 4.24 2.92 -0.20
C GLU A 232 4.56 2.47 -1.64
N ALA A 233 3.62 1.80 -2.32
CA ALA A 233 3.80 1.46 -3.73
C ALA A 233 3.84 2.69 -4.66
N VAL A 234 3.08 3.75 -4.34
CA VAL A 234 3.17 5.04 -5.04
C VAL A 234 4.53 5.70 -4.84
N LYS A 235 5.05 5.71 -3.60
CA LYS A 235 6.40 6.19 -3.30
C LYS A 235 7.47 5.38 -4.05
N GLU A 236 7.33 4.05 -4.09
CA GLU A 236 8.22 3.15 -4.85
C GLU A 236 8.19 3.47 -6.36
N ALA A 237 7.02 3.76 -6.93
CA ALA A 237 6.89 4.15 -8.34
C ALA A 237 7.59 5.48 -8.64
N LEU A 238 7.42 6.49 -7.78
CA LEU A 238 8.13 7.78 -7.90
C LEU A 238 9.65 7.59 -7.86
N THR A 239 10.15 6.77 -6.94
CA THR A 239 11.60 6.46 -6.83
C THR A 239 12.13 5.71 -8.06
N ARG A 240 11.35 4.79 -8.64
CA ARG A 240 11.73 4.10 -9.89
C ARG A 240 11.80 5.07 -11.06
N ARG A 241 10.83 5.97 -11.18
CA ARG A 241 10.84 7.06 -12.18
C ARG A 241 12.06 7.96 -12.02
N ASP A 242 12.39 8.37 -10.79
CA ASP A 242 13.57 9.20 -10.54
C ASP A 242 14.87 8.48 -10.91
N SER A 243 14.92 7.16 -10.77
CA SER A 243 16.08 6.36 -11.21
C SER A 243 16.28 6.44 -12.73
N VAL A 244 15.19 6.39 -13.51
CA VAL A 244 15.24 6.56 -14.98
C VAL A 244 15.69 7.97 -15.37
N GLN A 245 15.19 8.99 -14.66
CA GLN A 245 15.61 10.38 -14.86
C GLN A 245 17.12 10.56 -14.61
N ILE A 246 17.64 9.98 -13.52
CA ILE A 246 19.06 10.07 -13.17
C ILE A 246 19.95 9.37 -14.20
N GLU A 247 19.53 8.21 -14.71
CA GLU A 247 20.27 7.53 -15.79
C GLU A 247 20.41 8.42 -17.02
N TYR A 248 19.33 9.09 -17.43
CA TYR A 248 19.36 10.06 -18.53
C TYR A 248 20.32 11.22 -18.24
N GLU A 249 20.20 11.88 -17.08
CA GLU A 249 21.05 13.02 -16.71
C GLU A 249 22.54 12.67 -16.67
N LEU A 250 22.89 11.48 -16.16
CA LEU A 250 24.27 11.00 -16.13
C LEU A 250 24.83 10.81 -17.55
N THR A 251 24.04 10.24 -18.46
CA THR A 251 24.48 10.08 -19.87
C THR A 251 24.62 11.43 -20.60
N VAL A 252 23.75 12.40 -20.31
CA VAL A 252 23.85 13.77 -20.84
C VAL A 252 25.11 14.46 -20.35
N GLU A 253 25.45 14.34 -19.06
CA GLU A 253 26.66 14.95 -18.52
C GLU A 253 27.93 14.27 -19.03
N GLU A 254 27.93 12.95 -19.17
CA GLU A 254 29.04 12.23 -19.80
C GLU A 254 29.26 12.68 -21.25
N LEU A 255 28.19 12.81 -22.03
CA LEU A 255 28.23 13.35 -23.38
C LEU A 255 28.78 14.79 -23.40
N LYS A 256 28.31 15.65 -22.48
CA LYS A 256 28.78 17.03 -22.36
C LYS A 256 30.28 17.08 -22.03
N LYS A 257 30.75 16.24 -21.12
CA LYS A 257 32.16 16.11 -20.75
C LYS A 257 33.01 15.67 -21.95
N LYS A 258 32.53 14.69 -22.72
CA LYS A 258 33.25 14.18 -23.90
C LYS A 258 33.29 15.18 -25.06
N ARG A 259 32.22 15.96 -25.25
CA ARG A 259 32.22 17.09 -26.20
C ARG A 259 33.21 18.18 -25.78
N ALA A 260 33.19 18.59 -24.52
CA ALA A 260 34.14 19.58 -24.00
C ALA A 260 35.60 19.12 -24.10
N GLU A 261 35.88 17.83 -23.83
CA GLU A 261 37.22 17.24 -24.02
C GLU A 261 37.68 17.32 -25.49
N LYS A 262 36.77 17.04 -26.44
CA LYS A 262 37.05 17.17 -27.88
C LYS A 262 37.33 18.63 -28.26
N ASP A 263 36.50 19.57 -27.80
CA ASP A 263 36.62 20.99 -28.13
C ASP A 263 37.94 21.59 -27.60
N LEU A 264 38.39 21.17 -26.40
CA LEU A 264 39.69 21.55 -25.84
C LEU A 264 40.86 21.05 -26.70
N LEU A 265 40.85 19.78 -27.12
CA LEU A 265 41.92 19.22 -27.96
C LEU A 265 41.98 19.86 -29.36
N LEU A 266 40.85 20.32 -29.89
CA LEU A 266 40.79 21.09 -31.15
C LEU A 266 41.29 22.53 -30.97
N ALA A 267 41.08 23.14 -29.81
CA ALA A 267 41.60 24.48 -29.49
C ALA A 267 43.13 24.49 -29.27
N GLU A 268 43.68 23.41 -28.66
CA GLU A 268 45.13 23.21 -28.52
C GLU A 268 45.86 23.10 -29.87
N GLU A 269 45.19 22.61 -30.91
CA GLU A 269 45.72 22.54 -32.28
C GLU A 269 45.94 23.92 -32.89
N GLN A 270 45.03 24.86 -32.64
CA GLN A 270 45.12 26.23 -33.17
C GLN A 270 46.24 27.05 -32.50
N THR A 271 46.63 26.71 -31.28
CA THR A 271 47.65 27.43 -30.49
C THR A 271 49.06 26.87 -30.66
N SER A 272 49.20 25.60 -31.08
CA SER A 272 50.49 24.91 -31.20
C SER A 272 51.18 25.08 -32.58
N GLY A 273 50.56 25.80 -33.52
CA GLY A 273 51.03 25.97 -34.90
C GLY A 273 52.27 26.86 -35.12
N SER A 274 53.08 27.18 -34.10
CA SER A 274 54.17 28.17 -34.23
C SER A 274 55.56 27.80 -33.64
N GLY A 275 55.89 26.54 -33.37
CA GLY A 275 57.26 26.25 -32.89
C GLY A 275 57.65 24.78 -32.78
N GLY A 276 58.05 24.17 -33.89
CA GLY A 276 58.74 22.87 -33.90
C GLY A 276 60.26 23.04 -33.91
N PHE A 277 60.93 22.68 -32.81
CA PHE A 277 62.38 22.40 -32.79
C PHE A 277 62.55 20.90 -32.55
N SER A 278 63.14 20.18 -33.51
CA SER A 278 63.44 18.75 -33.42
C SER A 278 64.95 18.57 -33.41
N LEU A 279 65.52 18.01 -32.34
CA LEU A 279 66.89 17.52 -32.29
C LEU A 279 66.94 16.13 -31.64
N GLY A 280 67.27 15.13 -32.48
CA GLY A 280 68.13 14.00 -32.11
C GLY A 280 67.57 12.85 -31.26
N GLY A 281 67.09 11.80 -31.94
CA GLY A 281 67.43 10.39 -31.61
C GLY A 281 66.77 9.72 -30.40
N ALA A 282 65.63 9.05 -30.63
CA ALA A 282 65.20 7.76 -30.05
C ALA A 282 63.69 7.54 -30.29
N SER A 283 63.35 6.99 -31.45
CA SER A 283 61.99 6.61 -31.85
C SER A 283 61.55 5.32 -31.14
N LEU A 284 61.06 5.44 -29.91
CA LEU A 284 60.29 4.37 -29.25
C LEU A 284 59.15 4.92 -28.35
N TRP A 285 58.82 6.19 -28.52
CA TRP A 285 57.74 6.85 -27.79
C TRP A 285 56.96 7.72 -28.76
N LYS A 286 55.65 7.50 -28.82
CA LYS A 286 54.69 8.13 -29.73
C LYS A 286 54.77 9.66 -29.63
N SER A 287 54.72 10.38 -30.75
CA SER A 287 54.82 11.85 -30.72
C SER A 287 53.58 12.47 -30.05
N ALA A 288 53.72 13.63 -29.40
CA ALA A 288 52.61 14.26 -28.67
C ALA A 288 51.39 14.54 -29.57
N GLY A 289 51.62 14.87 -30.85
CA GLY A 289 50.56 15.02 -31.85
C GLY A 289 49.84 13.71 -32.16
N GLU A 290 50.57 12.61 -32.29
CA GLU A 290 50.00 11.30 -32.60
C GLU A 290 49.20 10.69 -31.42
N VAL A 291 49.55 11.04 -30.16
CA VAL A 291 48.75 10.70 -28.97
C VAL A 291 47.44 11.51 -28.92
N ARG A 292 47.48 12.76 -29.36
CA ARG A 292 46.30 13.65 -29.45
C ARG A 292 45.35 13.19 -30.56
N ASP A 293 45.89 12.86 -31.74
CA ASP A 293 45.10 12.37 -32.87
C ASP A 293 44.40 11.04 -32.55
N ASP A 294 45.09 10.13 -31.85
CA ASP A 294 44.51 8.91 -31.29
C ASP A 294 43.33 9.19 -30.34
N LYS A 295 43.46 10.21 -29.46
CA LYS A 295 42.39 10.60 -28.53
C LYS A 295 41.22 11.23 -29.27
N LEU A 296 41.48 12.10 -30.25
CA LEU A 296 40.46 12.70 -31.11
C LEU A 296 39.69 11.63 -31.88
N GLN A 297 40.38 10.61 -32.40
CA GLN A 297 39.75 9.48 -33.08
C GLN A 297 38.85 8.66 -32.13
N LYS A 298 39.32 8.39 -30.91
CA LYS A 298 38.51 7.71 -29.87
C LYS A 298 37.27 8.52 -29.50
N LEU A 299 37.41 9.84 -29.32
CA LEU A 299 36.28 10.73 -29.04
C LEU A 299 35.30 10.81 -30.22
N ALA A 300 35.80 10.82 -31.45
CA ALA A 300 34.97 10.81 -32.66
C ALA A 300 34.13 9.53 -32.79
N GLN A 301 34.58 8.39 -32.25
CA GLN A 301 33.80 7.15 -32.18
C GLN A 301 32.86 7.11 -30.97
N ALA A 302 33.29 7.60 -29.80
CA ALA A 302 32.52 7.54 -28.57
C ALA A 302 31.34 8.52 -28.53
N ILE A 303 31.51 9.74 -29.06
CA ILE A 303 30.46 10.78 -29.01
C ILE A 303 29.18 10.35 -29.74
N PRO A 304 29.20 9.82 -30.98
CA PRO A 304 27.98 9.35 -31.65
C PRO A 304 27.24 8.25 -30.88
N HIS A 305 27.98 7.32 -30.25
CA HIS A 305 27.38 6.29 -29.41
C HIS A 305 26.70 6.88 -28.17
N LEU A 306 27.35 7.83 -27.49
CA LEU A 306 26.76 8.54 -26.35
C LEU A 306 25.55 9.39 -26.74
N VAL A 307 25.56 10.02 -27.94
CA VAL A 307 24.39 10.73 -28.46
C VAL A 307 23.20 9.78 -28.60
N LYS A 308 23.42 8.61 -29.21
CA LYS A 308 22.36 7.60 -29.35
C LYS A 308 21.85 7.12 -27.98
N GLN A 309 22.75 6.89 -27.01
CA GLN A 309 22.35 6.51 -25.66
C GLN A 309 21.53 7.60 -24.96
N VAL A 310 21.89 8.88 -25.13
CA VAL A 310 21.12 10.00 -24.60
C VAL A 310 19.72 10.03 -25.20
N GLU A 311 19.58 9.85 -26.52
CA GLU A 311 18.26 9.76 -27.19
C GLU A 311 17.43 8.59 -26.63
N GLU A 312 18.02 7.39 -26.53
CA GLU A 312 17.33 6.21 -25.97
C GLU A 312 16.91 6.40 -24.50
N HIS A 313 17.72 7.10 -23.69
CA HIS A 313 17.38 7.41 -22.31
C HIS A 313 16.33 8.53 -22.20
N GLN A 314 16.35 9.50 -23.12
CA GLN A 314 15.34 10.54 -23.20
C GLN A 314 13.95 9.93 -23.47
N ASP A 315 13.85 9.05 -24.48
CA ASP A 315 12.60 8.34 -24.80
C ASP A 315 12.07 7.55 -23.59
N LYS A 316 12.97 6.90 -22.84
CA LYS A 316 12.61 6.17 -21.61
C LYS A 316 12.07 7.10 -20.52
N VAL A 317 12.65 8.28 -20.34
CA VAL A 317 12.17 9.28 -19.37
C VAL A 317 10.80 9.80 -19.76
N GLU A 318 10.59 10.13 -21.02
CA GLU A 318 9.29 10.61 -21.53
C GLU A 318 8.20 9.56 -21.30
N CYS A 319 8.46 8.33 -21.71
CA CYS A 319 7.57 7.19 -21.47
C CYS A 319 7.35 6.93 -19.98
N ALA A 320 8.38 7.06 -19.13
CA ALA A 320 8.25 6.91 -17.68
C ALA A 320 7.31 7.95 -17.08
N ASN A 321 7.45 9.22 -17.51
CA ASN A 321 6.64 10.33 -17.04
C ASN A 321 5.18 10.17 -17.46
N GLU A 322 4.92 9.84 -18.72
CA GLU A 322 3.55 9.65 -19.22
C GLU A 322 2.83 8.48 -18.55
N ASN A 323 3.50 7.33 -18.43
CA ASN A 323 2.92 6.15 -17.77
C ASN A 323 2.61 6.42 -16.31
N LEU A 324 3.55 7.04 -15.58
CA LEU A 324 3.33 7.35 -14.17
C LEU A 324 2.24 8.41 -13.99
N ARG A 325 2.16 9.42 -14.86
CA ARG A 325 1.11 10.44 -14.81
C ARG A 325 -0.28 9.80 -14.98
N ALA A 326 -0.45 8.95 -15.98
CA ALA A 326 -1.70 8.23 -16.22
C ALA A 326 -2.10 7.32 -15.03
N ASP A 327 -1.11 6.68 -14.39
CA ASP A 327 -1.34 5.86 -13.21
C ASP A 327 -1.70 6.69 -11.97
N LEU A 328 -1.05 7.83 -11.77
CA LEU A 328 -1.35 8.74 -10.68
C LEU A 328 -2.76 9.34 -10.81
N ASP A 329 -3.19 9.69 -12.02
CA ASP A 329 -4.54 10.19 -12.28
C ASP A 329 -5.61 9.14 -11.93
N ARG A 330 -5.41 7.90 -12.38
CA ARG A 330 -6.26 6.76 -12.01
C ARG A 330 -6.27 6.55 -10.50
N TRP A 331 -5.09 6.52 -9.88
CA TRP A 331 -4.94 6.33 -8.44
C TRP A 331 -5.65 7.42 -7.63
N GLN A 332 -5.63 8.68 -8.07
CA GLN A 332 -6.34 9.78 -7.41
C GLN A 332 -7.85 9.54 -7.33
N TYR A 333 -8.44 9.04 -8.42
CA TYR A 333 -9.85 8.68 -8.46
C TYR A 333 -10.16 7.50 -7.53
N GLU A 334 -9.40 6.40 -7.67
CA GLU A 334 -9.56 5.19 -6.86
C GLU A 334 -9.42 5.49 -5.36
N LYS A 335 -8.39 6.26 -4.97
CA LYS A 335 -8.18 6.75 -3.61
C LYS A 335 -9.43 7.38 -3.02
N LYS A 336 -10.02 8.32 -3.76
CA LYS A 336 -11.14 9.13 -3.27
C LYS A 336 -12.35 8.23 -3.03
N ASP A 337 -12.64 7.33 -3.96
CA ASP A 337 -13.73 6.37 -3.84
C ASP A 337 -13.50 5.39 -2.68
N GLU A 338 -12.31 4.80 -2.58
CA GLU A 338 -11.96 3.82 -1.53
C GLU A 338 -12.02 4.44 -0.13
N LEU A 339 -11.40 5.62 0.08
CA LEU A 339 -11.44 6.30 1.38
C LEU A 339 -12.85 6.75 1.73
N LYS A 340 -13.63 7.24 0.76
CA LYS A 340 -15.03 7.60 1.00
C LYS A 340 -15.83 6.38 1.45
N LYS A 341 -15.73 5.25 0.74
CA LYS A 341 -16.41 4.00 1.11
C LYS A 341 -16.02 3.52 2.50
N LEU A 342 -14.73 3.61 2.84
CA LEU A 342 -14.22 3.24 4.15
C LEU A 342 -14.87 4.06 5.28
N PHE A 343 -14.83 5.39 5.18
CA PHE A 343 -15.37 6.27 6.22
C PHE A 343 -16.91 6.26 6.29
N VAL A 344 -17.59 6.12 5.16
CA VAL A 344 -19.05 5.95 5.13
C VAL A 344 -19.45 4.62 5.77
N SER A 345 -18.73 3.54 5.47
CA SER A 345 -18.98 2.24 6.11
C SER A 345 -18.78 2.31 7.62
N LEU A 346 -17.75 3.04 8.09
CA LEU A 346 -17.54 3.26 9.52
C LEU A 346 -18.72 4.00 10.15
N ALA A 347 -19.14 5.12 9.55
CA ALA A 347 -20.25 5.92 10.05
C ALA A 347 -21.55 5.11 10.13
N ASN A 348 -21.88 4.37 9.08
CA ASN A 348 -23.08 3.52 9.05
C ASN A 348 -23.05 2.43 10.13
N GLN A 349 -21.88 1.84 10.40
CA GLN A 349 -21.73 0.87 11.48
C GLN A 349 -21.90 1.51 12.87
N GLN A 350 -21.45 2.76 13.04
CA GLN A 350 -21.67 3.50 14.28
C GLN A 350 -23.13 3.85 14.49
N ILE A 351 -23.81 4.36 13.46
CA ILE A 351 -25.23 4.68 13.50
C ILE A 351 -26.02 3.44 13.92
N LYS A 352 -25.83 2.31 13.22
CA LYS A 352 -26.51 1.06 13.53
C LYS A 352 -26.27 0.60 14.97
N TYR A 353 -25.04 0.72 15.47
CA TYR A 353 -24.71 0.37 16.85
C TYR A 353 -25.50 1.22 17.86
N TYR A 354 -25.48 2.55 17.70
CA TYR A 354 -26.19 3.45 18.62
C TYR A 354 -27.72 3.32 18.52
N GLU A 355 -28.28 3.03 17.33
CA GLU A 355 -29.70 2.71 17.16
C GLU A 355 -30.09 1.44 17.94
N GLN A 356 -29.26 0.40 17.89
CA GLN A 356 -29.48 -0.84 18.66
C GLN A 356 -29.42 -0.57 20.17
N CYS A 357 -28.45 0.24 20.62
CA CYS A 357 -28.35 0.59 22.02
C CYS A 357 -29.53 1.43 22.51
N LEU A 358 -29.99 2.37 21.69
CA LEU A 358 -31.15 3.19 22.01
C LEU A 358 -32.40 2.32 22.16
N ALA A 359 -32.67 1.44 21.18
CA ALA A 359 -33.81 0.54 21.21
C ALA A 359 -33.81 -0.35 22.47
N ALA A 360 -32.65 -0.87 22.85
CA ALA A 360 -32.50 -1.68 24.07
C ALA A 360 -32.89 -0.91 25.34
N TRP A 361 -32.56 0.38 25.43
CA TRP A 361 -32.95 1.20 26.58
C TRP A 361 -34.40 1.68 26.52
N GLU A 362 -34.95 1.91 25.33
CA GLU A 362 -36.37 2.25 25.16
C GLU A 362 -37.30 1.12 25.64
N GLU A 363 -36.88 -0.14 25.50
CA GLU A 363 -37.58 -1.31 26.02
C GLU A 363 -37.71 -1.33 27.55
N VAL A 364 -36.84 -0.61 28.29
CA VAL A 364 -36.86 -0.53 29.77
C VAL A 364 -37.85 0.52 30.28
N LEU A 365 -38.17 1.53 29.48
CA LEU A 365 -38.98 2.68 29.89
C LEU A 365 -40.37 2.32 30.46
N PRO A 366 -41.11 1.30 29.95
CA PRO A 366 -42.39 0.91 30.51
C PRO A 366 -42.26 0.46 31.97
N ASP A 367 -41.24 -0.35 32.29
CA ASP A 367 -41.04 -0.89 33.64
C ASP A 367 -40.65 0.20 34.65
N MET A 368 -39.89 1.21 34.21
CA MET A 368 -39.57 2.38 35.04
C MET A 368 -40.82 3.19 35.43
N LYS A 369 -41.75 3.38 34.49
CA LYS A 369 -42.98 4.14 34.74
C LYS A 369 -43.90 3.44 35.75
N VAL A 370 -43.89 2.11 35.79
CA VAL A 370 -44.65 1.33 36.77
C VAL A 370 -44.11 1.58 38.18
N VAL A 371 -42.78 1.59 38.35
CA VAL A 371 -42.13 1.88 39.63
C VAL A 371 -42.48 3.28 40.14
N ASP A 372 -42.47 4.29 39.26
CA ASP A 372 -42.84 5.68 39.61
C ASP A 372 -44.31 5.78 40.10
N THR A 373 -45.23 5.04 39.49
CA THR A 373 -46.64 5.03 39.92
C THR A 373 -46.87 4.29 41.24
N THR A 374 -46.05 3.29 41.57
CA THR A 374 -46.10 2.60 42.87
C THR A 374 -45.37 3.37 43.98
N SER A 375 -44.44 4.25 43.61
CA SER A 375 -43.63 5.10 44.51
C SER A 375 -44.32 6.42 44.90
N SER A 376 -45.66 6.53 44.83
CA SER A 376 -46.37 7.64 45.45
C SER A 376 -46.27 7.52 46.98
N TYR A 377 -45.12 7.93 47.52
CA TYR A 377 -44.81 8.00 48.93
C TYR A 377 -45.84 8.86 49.67
N SER A 378 -46.64 8.22 50.53
CA SER A 378 -47.30 8.91 51.63
C SER A 378 -46.24 9.29 52.66
N PRO A 379 -46.11 10.57 53.07
CA PRO A 379 -45.10 10.99 54.04
C PRO A 379 -45.57 10.62 55.44
N SER A 380 -45.40 9.36 55.84
CA SER A 380 -45.68 8.91 57.20
C SER A 380 -44.80 7.71 57.54
N ASN A 381 -43.52 7.99 57.81
CA ASN A 381 -42.73 7.31 58.85
C ASN A 381 -41.36 7.98 58.94
N LYS A 382 -41.29 9.10 59.68
CA LYS A 382 -40.03 9.56 60.26
C LYS A 382 -39.65 8.55 61.35
N LEU A 383 -38.75 7.63 61.04
CA LEU A 383 -37.98 6.92 62.05
C LEU A 383 -37.13 7.97 62.80
N GLN A 384 -37.59 8.35 63.99
CA GLN A 384 -36.80 9.11 64.94
C GLN A 384 -35.65 8.21 65.42
N LEU A 385 -34.44 8.47 64.93
CA LEU A 385 -33.21 8.01 65.55
C LEU A 385 -33.00 8.83 66.85
N GLN A 386 -33.39 8.25 67.99
CA GLN A 386 -32.93 8.69 69.30
C GLN A 386 -31.48 8.21 69.50
N VAL A 387 -30.56 9.14 69.70
CA VAL A 387 -29.19 8.86 70.14
C VAL A 387 -29.18 9.02 71.67
N PRO A 388 -28.76 8.00 72.46
CA PRO A 388 -28.61 8.14 73.89
C PRO A 388 -27.33 8.93 74.23
N SER A 389 -27.45 9.77 75.25
CA SER A 389 -26.48 10.75 75.78
C SER A 389 -25.22 10.14 76.38
#